data_AF-A0A7K3YDX9-F1
#
_entry.id   AF-A0A7K3YDX9-F1
#
_cell.length_a   1.000
_cell.length_b   1.000
_cell.length_c   1.000
_cell.angle_alpha   90.00
_cell.angle_beta   90.00
_cell.angle_gamma   90.00
#
_symmetry.space_group_name_H-M   'P 1'
#
loop_
_entity.id
_entity.type
_entity.pdbx_description
1 polymer ?
#
loop_
_entity_poly.entity_id
_entity_poly.type
_entity_poly.pdbx_seq_one_letter_code
_entity_poly.pdbx_strand_id
1 'polypeptide(L)'
;MEAKRVYLDSSIWISHILQEKRNNRAQTVQQLFHQIEEDEGVILISHLVLLEVLEVIRKRITENEPYTDLGDDKKKEITDKVQEKTNLFLKALSRLIREHRVALIDSQKPVDQWFKATYSIFVSSSGDISAHNYYPDG
;
A
#
# COMPACT_ATOMS: atom_id res chain seq x y z
N MET A 1 -17.57 -25.33 -9.04
CA MET A 1 -16.86 -24.98 -7.80
C MET A 1 -16.95 -23.47 -7.63
N GLU A 2 -17.30 -22.99 -6.44
CA GLU A 2 -17.27 -21.56 -6.15
C GLU A 2 -15.84 -21.14 -5.78
N ALA A 3 -15.33 -20.09 -6.41
CA ALA A 3 -14.02 -19.54 -6.07
C ALA A 3 -14.03 -19.00 -4.63
N LYS A 4 -13.07 -19.46 -3.82
CA LYS A 4 -12.93 -19.07 -2.42
C LYS A 4 -12.52 -17.60 -2.33
N ARG A 5 -13.33 -16.77 -1.70
CA ARG A 5 -13.04 -15.33 -1.54
C ARG A 5 -12.35 -15.11 -0.20
N VAL A 6 -11.18 -14.46 -0.22
CA VAL A 6 -10.38 -14.20 0.99
C VAL A 6 -10.18 -12.71 1.15
N TYR A 7 -10.53 -12.15 2.31
CA TYR A 7 -10.21 -10.78 2.65
C TYR A 7 -8.88 -10.74 3.41
N LEU A 8 -7.91 -9.96 2.92
CA LEU A 8 -6.63 -9.77 3.58
C LEU A 8 -6.54 -8.37 4.17
N ASP A 9 -6.19 -8.32 5.45
CA ASP A 9 -5.87 -7.08 6.16
C ASP A 9 -4.61 -6.40 5.58
N SER A 10 -4.51 -5.08 5.77
CA SER A 10 -3.39 -4.26 5.30
C SER A 10 -2.03 -4.78 5.79
N SER A 11 -1.97 -5.34 7.00
CA SER A 11 -0.73 -5.87 7.58
C SER A 11 -0.14 -7.03 6.78
N ILE A 12 -0.96 -7.82 6.07
CA ILE A 12 -0.53 -8.90 5.18
C ILE A 12 0.05 -8.32 3.90
N TRP A 13 -0.61 -7.33 3.30
CA TRP A 13 -0.13 -6.60 2.13
C TRP A 13 1.22 -5.93 2.42
N ILE A 14 1.31 -5.18 3.52
CA ILE A 14 2.54 -4.52 3.97
C ILE A 14 3.68 -5.52 4.09
N SER A 15 3.43 -6.67 4.74
CA SER A 15 4.43 -7.74 4.89
C SER A 15 4.89 -8.32 3.54
N HIS A 16 3.95 -8.52 2.61
CA HIS A 16 4.24 -9.04 1.26
C HIS A 16 5.07 -8.05 0.43
N ILE A 17 4.68 -6.78 0.43
CA ILE A 17 5.25 -5.72 -0.43
C ILE A 17 6.63 -5.30 0.08
N LEU A 18 6.74 -5.08 1.39
CA LEU A 18 7.96 -4.55 1.98
C LEU A 18 9.00 -5.64 2.28
N GLN A 19 8.66 -6.91 2.01
CA GLN A 19 9.52 -8.08 2.25
C GLN A 19 10.19 -8.01 3.62
N GLU A 20 9.41 -7.73 4.65
CA GLU A 20 9.96 -7.49 5.98
C GLU A 20 10.79 -8.68 6.45
N LYS A 21 12.05 -8.42 6.80
CA LYS A 21 12.96 -9.44 7.36
C LYS A 21 12.55 -9.91 8.76
N ARG A 22 11.54 -9.32 9.38
CA ARG A 22 11.11 -9.67 10.75
C ARG A 22 10.45 -11.05 10.75
N ASN A 23 11.11 -12.01 11.42
CA ASN A 23 10.57 -13.27 11.94
C ASN A 23 9.82 -14.15 10.92
N ASN A 24 10.41 -14.44 9.76
CA ASN A 24 9.82 -15.32 8.73
C ASN A 24 8.42 -14.89 8.22
N ARG A 25 7.90 -13.73 8.64
CA ARG A 25 6.54 -13.28 8.33
C ARG A 25 6.34 -13.10 6.83
N ALA A 26 7.34 -12.55 6.14
CA ALA A 26 7.30 -12.45 4.67
C ALA A 26 7.20 -13.83 4.00
N GLN A 27 7.88 -14.86 4.52
CA GLN A 27 7.78 -16.23 4.00
C GLN A 27 6.41 -16.85 4.30
N THR A 28 5.89 -16.69 5.51
CA THR A 28 4.53 -17.16 5.87
C THR A 28 3.47 -16.49 5.01
N VAL A 29 3.60 -15.19 4.75
CA VAL A 29 2.69 -14.47 3.87
C VAL A 29 2.83 -14.97 2.43
N GLN A 30 4.05 -15.21 1.93
CA GLN A 30 4.24 -15.82 0.60
C GLN A 30 3.57 -17.19 0.49
N GLN A 31 3.69 -18.04 1.52
CA GLN A 31 3.02 -19.34 1.58
C GLN A 31 1.50 -19.18 1.59
N LEU A 32 0.96 -18.20 2.32
CA LEU A 32 -0.48 -17.89 2.30
C LEU A 32 -0.96 -17.51 0.90
N PHE A 33 -0.23 -16.63 0.19
CA PHE A 33 -0.57 -16.28 -1.19
C PHE A 33 -0.51 -17.49 -2.13
N HIS A 34 0.47 -18.38 -1.94
CA HIS A 34 0.58 -19.61 -2.73
C HIS A 34 -0.59 -20.57 -2.48
N GLN A 35 -0.99 -20.77 -1.22
CA GLN A 35 -2.15 -21.59 -0.87
C GLN A 35 -3.45 -21.02 -1.46
N ILE A 36 -3.63 -19.70 -1.41
CA ILE A 36 -4.81 -19.05 -2.00
C ILE A 36 -4.81 -19.28 -3.53
N GLU A 37 -3.64 -19.23 -4.18
CA GLU A 37 -3.51 -19.50 -5.61
C GLU A 37 -3.84 -20.95 -5.96
N GLU A 38 -3.32 -21.92 -5.20
CA GLU A 38 -3.64 -23.35 -5.36
C GLU A 38 -5.13 -23.65 -5.16
N ASP A 39 -5.76 -22.92 -4.22
CA ASP A 39 -7.20 -23.01 -3.92
C ASP A 39 -8.10 -22.30 -4.97
N GLU A 40 -7.53 -21.75 -6.06
CA GLU A 40 -8.22 -20.86 -7.02
C GLU A 40 -8.95 -19.69 -6.33
N GLY A 41 -8.39 -19.24 -5.21
CA GLY A 41 -8.96 -18.20 -4.38
C GLY A 41 -8.75 -16.81 -4.96
N VAL A 42 -9.72 -15.94 -4.73
CA VAL A 42 -9.67 -14.52 -5.11
C VAL A 42 -9.52 -13.67 -3.86
N ILE A 43 -8.47 -12.85 -3.84
CA ILE A 43 -8.20 -11.94 -2.74
C ILE A 43 -9.03 -10.66 -2.92
N LEU A 44 -9.73 -10.24 -1.89
CA LEU A 44 -10.51 -9.02 -1.89
C LEU A 44 -9.71 -7.87 -1.27
N ILE A 45 -9.70 -6.70 -1.93
CA ILE A 45 -9.08 -5.48 -1.41
C ILE A 45 -10.05 -4.30 -1.46
N SER A 46 -10.09 -3.52 -0.37
CA SER A 46 -10.92 -2.31 -0.24
C SER A 46 -10.09 -1.03 -0.39
N HIS A 47 -10.79 0.10 -0.59
CA HIS A 47 -10.16 1.42 -0.63
C HIS A 47 -9.38 1.72 0.66
N LEU A 48 -9.93 1.33 1.81
CA LEU A 48 -9.33 1.56 3.12
C LEU A 48 -8.02 0.80 3.28
N VAL A 49 -7.98 -0.48 2.87
CA VAL A 49 -6.75 -1.28 2.90
C VAL A 49 -5.70 -0.68 1.98
N LEU A 50 -6.07 -0.25 0.77
CA LEU A 50 -5.13 0.42 -0.12
C LEU A 50 -4.57 1.71 0.52
N LEU A 51 -5.42 2.57 1.09
CA LEU A 51 -4.97 3.79 1.76
C LEU A 51 -4.00 3.50 2.91
N GLU A 52 -4.30 2.50 3.72
CA GLU A 52 -3.46 2.14 4.86
C GLU A 52 -2.08 1.63 4.41
N VAL A 53 -2.02 0.81 3.36
CA VAL A 53 -0.74 0.36 2.80
C VAL A 53 0.09 1.53 2.29
N LEU A 54 -0.52 2.47 1.57
CA LEU A 54 0.16 3.67 1.08
C LEU A 54 0.68 4.53 2.22
N GLU A 55 -0.12 4.68 3.28
CA GLU A 55 0.25 5.42 4.48
C GLU A 55 1.44 4.77 5.21
N VAL A 56 1.47 3.45 5.32
CA VAL A 56 2.58 2.74 5.96
C VAL A 56 3.87 2.83 5.13
N ILE A 57 3.77 2.79 3.80
CA ILE A 57 4.93 3.05 2.91
C ILE A 57 5.51 4.43 3.21
N ARG A 58 4.66 5.45 3.26
CA ARG A 58 5.06 6.82 3.59
C ARG A 58 5.71 6.86 4.98
N LYS A 59 4.97 6.45 6.02
CA LYS A 59 5.42 6.48 7.42
C LYS A 59 6.77 5.83 7.63
N ARG A 60 7.05 4.70 6.99
CA ARG A 60 8.35 4.01 7.17
C ARG A 60 9.51 4.72 6.51
N ILE A 61 9.28 5.32 5.35
CA ILE A 61 10.33 6.11 4.69
C ILE A 61 10.58 7.37 5.51
N THR A 62 9.51 7.95 6.06
CA THR A 62 9.58 9.14 6.87
C THR A 62 10.23 8.85 8.23
N GLU A 63 9.76 7.91 9.03
CA GLU A 63 10.25 7.63 10.39
C GLU A 63 11.75 7.31 10.50
N ASN A 64 12.41 6.93 9.40
CA ASN A 64 13.84 6.69 9.35
C ASN A 64 14.69 7.97 9.17
N GLU A 65 14.07 9.13 8.96
CA GLU A 65 14.73 10.42 8.69
C GLU A 65 14.13 11.49 9.64
N PRO A 66 14.93 12.13 10.53
CA PRO A 66 14.41 13.16 11.44
C PRO A 66 13.89 14.38 10.64
N TYR A 67 12.61 14.73 10.84
CA TYR A 67 11.87 15.72 10.04
C TYR A 67 12.14 17.19 10.35
N THR A 68 12.95 17.48 11.37
CA THR A 68 13.31 18.85 11.71
C THR A 68 14.41 19.34 10.78
N ASP A 69 14.14 20.44 10.07
CA ASP A 69 15.10 21.21 9.25
C ASP A 69 15.68 20.51 8.01
N LEU A 70 14.86 19.72 7.31
CA LEU A 70 15.25 19.16 6.01
C LEU A 70 15.30 20.25 4.93
N GLY A 71 16.44 20.39 4.26
CA GLY A 71 16.56 21.21 3.04
C GLY A 71 15.74 20.66 1.88
N ASP A 72 15.43 21.49 0.89
CA ASP A 72 14.54 21.14 -0.24
C ASP A 72 15.02 19.93 -1.04
N ASP A 73 16.33 19.75 -1.20
CA ASP A 73 16.91 18.58 -1.85
C ASP A 73 16.59 17.28 -1.11
N LYS A 74 16.63 17.31 0.23
CA LYS A 74 16.35 16.14 1.08
C LYS A 74 14.85 15.84 1.13
N LYS A 75 14.01 16.89 1.15
CA LYS A 75 12.54 16.75 1.00
C LYS A 75 12.18 16.09 -0.33
N LYS A 76 12.83 16.53 -1.42
CA LYS A 76 12.65 15.94 -2.74
C LYS A 76 13.10 14.48 -2.77
N GLU A 77 14.27 14.17 -2.23
CA GLU A 77 14.77 12.79 -2.14
C GLU A 77 13.77 11.85 -1.42
N ILE A 78 13.22 12.28 -0.29
CA ILE A 78 12.23 11.51 0.47
C ILE A 78 10.94 11.36 -0.33
N THR A 79 10.45 12.44 -0.93
CA THR A 79 9.25 12.43 -1.77
C THR A 79 9.40 11.45 -2.93
N ASP A 80 10.54 11.48 -3.61
CA ASP A 80 10.86 10.58 -4.73
C ASP A 80 10.89 9.12 -4.25
N LYS A 81 11.47 8.84 -3.07
CA LYS A 81 11.44 7.49 -2.47
C LYS A 81 10.02 7.00 -2.17
N VAL A 82 9.18 7.85 -1.58
CA VAL A 82 7.77 7.52 -1.28
C VAL A 82 7.03 7.23 -2.58
N GLN A 83 7.23 8.05 -3.61
CA GLN A 83 6.60 7.89 -4.91
C GLN A 83 7.06 6.60 -5.61
N GLU A 84 8.37 6.31 -5.59
CA GLU A 84 8.93 5.11 -6.18
C GLU A 84 8.31 3.84 -5.57
N LYS A 85 8.30 3.74 -4.24
CA LYS A 85 7.74 2.58 -3.52
C LYS A 85 6.24 2.44 -3.72
N THR A 86 5.52 3.57 -3.73
CA THR A 86 4.09 3.60 -4.05
C THR A 86 3.82 3.08 -5.46
N ASN A 87 4.57 3.55 -6.46
CA ASN A 87 4.42 3.12 -7.85
C ASN A 87 4.72 1.63 -8.04
N LEU A 88 5.77 1.12 -7.38
CA LEU A 88 6.09 -0.31 -7.40
C LEU A 88 4.94 -1.16 -6.85
N PHE A 89 4.36 -0.74 -5.73
CA PHE A 89 3.22 -1.42 -5.15
C PHE A 89 1.99 -1.39 -6.07
N LEU A 90 1.59 -0.22 -6.55
CA LEU A 90 0.41 -0.08 -7.42
C LEU A 90 0.57 -0.90 -8.71
N LYS A 91 1.78 -0.98 -9.27
CA LYS A 91 2.07 -1.87 -10.42
C LYS A 91 1.89 -3.35 -10.08
N ALA A 92 2.42 -3.80 -8.94
CA ALA A 92 2.27 -5.18 -8.50
C ALA A 92 0.79 -5.54 -8.27
N LEU A 93 0.04 -4.66 -7.59
CA LEU A 93 -1.38 -4.86 -7.34
C LEU A 93 -2.20 -4.85 -8.64
N SER A 94 -1.91 -3.93 -9.57
CA SER A 94 -2.56 -3.89 -10.89
C SER A 94 -2.34 -5.17 -11.69
N ARG A 95 -1.15 -5.76 -11.60
CA ARG A 95 -0.85 -7.06 -12.22
C ARG A 95 -1.71 -8.17 -11.62
N LEU A 96 -1.78 -8.26 -10.29
CA LEU A 96 -2.60 -9.26 -9.60
C LEU A 96 -4.09 -9.15 -9.94
N ILE A 97 -4.60 -7.93 -10.14
CA ILE A 97 -5.98 -7.69 -10.58
C ILE A 97 -6.20 -8.18 -12.02
N ARG A 98 -5.26 -7.91 -12.94
CA ARG A 98 -5.32 -8.39 -14.34
C ARG A 98 -5.24 -9.90 -14.44
N GLU A 99 -4.53 -10.54 -13.54
CA GLU A 99 -4.43 -12.00 -13.41
C GLU A 99 -5.65 -12.62 -12.69
N HIS A 100 -6.68 -11.82 -12.38
CA HIS A 100 -7.89 -12.23 -11.65
C HIS A 100 -7.65 -12.81 -10.25
N ARG A 101 -6.46 -12.58 -9.69
CA ARG A 101 -6.08 -13.03 -8.33
C ARG A 101 -6.60 -12.08 -7.25
N VAL A 102 -6.83 -10.82 -7.61
CA VAL A 102 -7.34 -9.78 -6.71
C VAL A 102 -8.59 -9.15 -7.31
N ALA A 103 -9.65 -9.05 -6.50
CA ALA A 103 -10.85 -8.30 -6.83
C ALA A 103 -11.01 -7.08 -5.90
N LEU A 104 -11.46 -5.98 -6.49
CA LEU A 104 -11.73 -4.73 -5.78
C LEU A 104 -13.13 -4.79 -5.16
N ILE A 105 -13.21 -4.59 -3.84
CA ILE A 105 -14.49 -4.52 -3.13
C ILE A 105 -15.19 -3.21 -3.48
N ASP A 106 -16.51 -3.28 -3.65
CA ASP A 106 -17.39 -2.14 -3.93
C ASP A 106 -17.00 -1.29 -5.15
N SER A 107 -16.25 -1.87 -6.09
CA SER A 107 -15.86 -1.16 -7.32
C SER A 107 -16.95 -1.28 -8.39
N GLN A 108 -17.93 -0.38 -8.36
CA GLN A 108 -18.80 -0.14 -9.52
C GLN A 108 -18.07 0.62 -10.65
N LYS A 109 -16.82 1.02 -10.41
CA LYS A 109 -15.99 1.82 -11.32
C LYS A 109 -14.92 0.95 -11.98
N PRO A 110 -14.41 1.35 -13.16
CA PRO A 110 -13.20 0.75 -13.73
C PRO A 110 -12.02 0.82 -12.76
N VAL A 111 -11.15 -0.20 -12.79
CA VAL A 111 -9.96 -0.35 -11.93
C VAL A 111 -9.11 0.94 -11.90
N ASP A 112 -8.86 1.56 -13.05
CA ASP A 112 -8.06 2.78 -13.14
C ASP A 112 -8.71 3.97 -12.41
N GLN A 113 -10.04 4.09 -12.46
CA GLN A 113 -10.78 5.14 -11.76
C GLN A 113 -10.80 4.88 -10.24
N TRP A 114 -10.90 3.62 -9.84
CA TRP A 114 -10.83 3.20 -8.45
C TRP A 114 -9.46 3.52 -7.83
N PHE A 115 -8.38 3.21 -8.56
CA PHE A 115 -7.03 3.59 -8.16
C PHE A 115 -6.85 5.09 -8.09
N LYS A 116 -7.27 5.82 -9.14
CA LYS A 116 -7.18 7.28 -9.18
C LYS A 116 -7.89 7.92 -7.99
N ALA A 117 -9.10 7.49 -7.67
CA ALA A 117 -9.85 8.02 -6.52
C ALA A 117 -9.11 7.79 -5.19
N THR A 118 -8.62 6.56 -4.97
CA THR A 118 -7.88 6.24 -3.74
C THR A 118 -6.58 7.02 -3.63
N TYR A 119 -5.83 7.09 -4.72
CA TYR A 119 -4.55 7.77 -4.76
C TYR A 119 -4.72 9.28 -4.63
N SER A 120 -5.78 9.88 -5.19
CA SER A 120 -6.10 11.29 -4.97
C SER A 120 -6.36 11.61 -3.49
N ILE A 121 -7.04 10.72 -2.75
CA ILE A 121 -7.21 10.88 -1.29
C ILE A 121 -5.84 10.87 -0.61
N PHE A 122 -5.00 9.87 -0.90
CA PHE A 122 -3.65 9.77 -0.36
C PHE A 122 -2.79 11.01 -0.64
N VAL A 123 -2.78 11.50 -1.89
CA VAL A 123 -2.03 12.72 -2.26
C VAL A 123 -2.58 13.94 -1.53
N SER A 124 -3.91 14.11 -1.47
CA SER A 124 -4.53 15.24 -0.79
C SER A 124 -4.32 15.24 0.72
N SER A 125 -4.33 14.08 1.35
CA SER A 125 -4.07 13.91 2.79
C SER A 125 -2.58 13.91 3.13
N SER A 126 -1.70 13.81 2.13
CA SER A 126 -0.26 13.91 2.35
C SER A 126 0.21 15.33 2.59
N GLY A 127 -0.53 16.34 2.15
CA GLY A 127 -0.05 17.72 2.19
C GLY A 127 1.31 17.86 1.48
N ASP A 128 1.96 19.00 1.67
CA ASP A 128 3.41 19.03 1.48
C ASP A 128 4.02 18.11 2.55
N ILE A 129 4.91 17.19 2.18
CA ILE A 129 5.60 16.30 3.13
C ILE A 129 6.46 17.13 4.11
N SER A 130 6.60 18.44 3.86
CA SER A 130 7.13 19.47 4.76
C SER A 130 6.17 19.94 5.88
N ALA A 131 4.87 19.64 5.80
CA ALA A 131 3.84 20.33 6.55
C ALA A 131 3.02 19.40 7.45
N HIS A 132 3.64 18.64 8.35
CA HIS A 132 2.94 18.03 9.49
C HIS A 132 3.79 18.14 10.78
N ASN A 133 3.91 19.36 11.30
CA ASN A 133 3.75 19.59 12.74
C ASN A 133 2.30 20.00 12.97
N TYR A 134 1.38 19.03 13.05
CA TYR A 134 0.11 19.28 13.73
C TYR A 134 0.35 19.02 15.22
N TYR A 135 0.65 20.08 15.96
CA TYR A 135 0.55 20.10 17.42
C TYR A 135 -0.92 20.39 17.76
N PRO A 136 -1.69 19.44 18.33
CA PRO A 136 -2.83 19.81 19.14
C PRO A 136 -2.25 20.20 20.50
N ASP A 137 -1.98 21.51 20.64
CA ASP A 137 -1.51 22.19 21.85
C ASP A 137 -0.03 22.01 22.22
N GLY A 138 0.80 23.01 21.88
CA GLY A 138 2.07 23.31 22.58
C GLY A 138 3.36 23.11 21.79
#